data_AF-A0A378BBY0-F1
#
_entry.id   AF-A0A378BBY0-F1
#
_cell.length_a   1.000
_cell.length_b   1.000
_cell.length_c   1.000
_cell.angle_alpha   90.00
_cell.angle_beta   90.00
_cell.angle_gamma   90.00
#
_symmetry.space_group_name_H-M   'P 1'
#
loop_
_entity.id
_entity.type
_entity.pdbx_description
1 polymer ?
#
loop_
_entity_poly.entity_id
_entity_poly.type
_entity_poly.pdbx_seq_one_letter_code
_entity_poly.pdbx_strand_id
1 'polypeptide(L)'
;MSWHEARETFVKRGESYKVSILDENIAHDDKPGLYHHEEYIDMCRGPHVPNMRFCHHFKLMKTAGAYWRGDSNNKMLQRIYGTAWADKKALNAYLQRPGRSRQA
;
A
#
# COMPACT_ATOMS: atom_id res chain seq x y z
N MET A 1 12.43 -14.06 -3.44
CA MET A 1 11.85 -15.16 -4.24
C MET A 1 11.99 -14.84 -5.71
N SER A 2 11.74 -15.80 -6.59
CA SER A 2 11.71 -15.55 -8.03
C SER A 2 10.47 -14.76 -8.44
N TRP A 3 10.55 -14.08 -9.59
CA TRP A 3 9.40 -13.42 -10.20
C TRP A 3 8.20 -14.36 -10.40
N HIS A 4 8.44 -15.61 -10.84
CA HIS A 4 7.39 -16.59 -11.08
C HIS A 4 6.64 -16.98 -9.80
N GLU A 5 7.37 -17.20 -8.70
CA GLU A 5 6.76 -17.51 -7.39
C GLU A 5 5.91 -16.34 -6.87
N ALA A 6 6.39 -15.09 -7.04
CA ALA A 6 5.63 -13.90 -6.68
C ALA A 6 4.33 -13.80 -7.48
N ARG A 7 4.40 -14.00 -8.80
CA ARG A 7 3.23 -13.97 -9.68
C ARG A 7 2.21 -15.03 -9.33
N GLU A 8 2.64 -16.29 -9.19
CA GLU A 8 1.76 -17.41 -8.82
C GLU A 8 1.05 -17.15 -7.49
N THR A 9 1.73 -16.52 -6.53
CA THR A 9 1.12 -16.14 -5.25
C THR A 9 -0.07 -15.19 -5.45
N PHE A 10 0.08 -14.15 -6.27
CA PHE A 10 -1.01 -13.20 -6.53
C PHE A 10 -2.10 -13.74 -7.45
N VAL A 11 -1.77 -14.64 -8.39
CA VAL A 11 -2.75 -15.36 -9.22
C VAL A 11 -3.67 -16.21 -8.35
N LYS A 12 -3.12 -17.03 -7.44
CA LYS A 12 -3.90 -17.90 -6.54
C LYS A 12 -4.79 -17.12 -5.58
N ARG A 13 -4.40 -15.89 -5.24
CA ARG A 13 -5.16 -14.97 -4.38
C ARG A 13 -6.18 -14.11 -5.14
N GLY A 14 -6.22 -14.19 -6.47
CA GLY A 14 -7.11 -13.38 -7.30
C GLY A 14 -6.74 -11.88 -7.35
N GLU A 15 -5.50 -11.52 -7.04
CA GLU A 15 -5.03 -10.13 -6.98
C GLU A 15 -4.55 -9.63 -8.35
N SER A 16 -5.49 -9.46 -9.30
CA SER A 16 -5.18 -9.16 -10.71
C SER A 16 -4.32 -7.92 -10.93
N TYR A 17 -4.52 -6.85 -10.14
CA TYR A 17 -3.70 -5.63 -10.24
C TYR A 17 -2.23 -5.86 -9.87
N LYS A 18 -1.96 -6.76 -8.91
CA LYS A 18 -0.58 -7.11 -8.52
C LYS A 18 0.08 -7.95 -9.61
N VAL A 19 -0.67 -8.85 -10.24
CA VAL A 19 -0.22 -9.60 -11.42
C VAL A 19 0.13 -8.66 -12.57
N SER A 20 -0.73 -7.69 -12.91
CA SER A 20 -0.44 -6.69 -13.95
C SER A 20 0.82 -5.87 -13.64
N ILE A 21 1.05 -5.50 -12.38
CA ILE A 21 2.28 -4.79 -12.00
C ILE A 21 3.52 -5.66 -12.20
N LEU A 22 3.47 -6.95 -11.84
CA LEU A 22 4.57 -7.88 -12.07
C LEU A 22 4.85 -8.07 -13.57
N ASP A 23 3.80 -8.26 -14.36
CA ASP A 23 3.87 -8.50 -15.81
C ASP A 23 4.36 -7.26 -16.58
N GLU A 24 3.99 -6.04 -16.15
CA GLU A 24 4.27 -4.81 -16.90
C GLU A 24 5.47 -4.01 -16.38
N ASN A 25 5.87 -4.17 -15.11
CA ASN A 25 6.80 -3.23 -14.46
C ASN A 25 7.99 -3.87 -13.75
N ILE A 26 8.08 -5.19 -13.72
CA ILE A 26 9.15 -5.90 -13.01
C ILE A 26 9.79 -6.89 -13.98
N ALA A 27 11.12 -6.87 -14.08
CA ALA A 27 11.83 -7.76 -14.98
C ALA A 27 11.73 -9.21 -14.50
N HIS A 28 11.71 -10.19 -15.42
CA HIS A 28 11.53 -11.60 -15.05
C HIS A 28 12.71 -12.19 -14.27
N ASP A 29 13.90 -11.57 -14.36
CA ASP A 29 15.10 -11.91 -13.62
C ASP A 29 15.20 -11.19 -12.25
N ASP A 30 14.30 -10.24 -11.96
CA ASP A 30 14.20 -9.62 -10.65
C ASP A 30 13.73 -10.61 -9.58
N LYS A 31 13.99 -10.22 -8.33
CA LYS A 31 13.58 -10.97 -7.13
C LYS A 31 12.67 -10.14 -6.25
N PRO A 32 11.36 -10.07 -6.56
CA PRO A 32 10.40 -9.35 -5.72
C PRO A 32 10.43 -9.85 -4.27
N GLY A 33 10.40 -8.91 -3.34
CA GLY A 33 10.18 -9.21 -1.92
C GLY A 33 8.69 -9.31 -1.63
N LEU A 34 8.27 -10.42 -1.03
CA LEU A 34 6.93 -10.52 -0.42
C LEU A 34 7.03 -10.30 1.08
N TYR A 35 6.12 -9.49 1.58
CA TYR A 35 5.94 -9.17 2.99
C TYR A 35 4.71 -9.91 3.50
N HIS A 36 4.92 -10.68 4.55
CA HIS A 36 3.88 -11.48 5.18
C HIS A 36 3.45 -10.81 6.50
N HIS A 37 2.17 -10.50 6.60
CA HIS A 37 1.52 -10.00 7.79
C HIS A 37 0.40 -10.98 8.13
N GLU A 38 0.74 -12.01 8.91
CA GLU A 38 -0.14 -13.15 9.18
C GLU A 38 -0.59 -13.82 7.87
N GLU A 39 -1.89 -13.86 7.57
CA GLU A 39 -2.46 -14.39 6.33
C GLU A 39 -2.35 -13.42 5.13
N TYR A 40 -2.09 -12.15 5.40
CA TYR A 40 -1.96 -11.12 4.39
C TYR A 40 -0.56 -11.11 3.79
N ILE A 41 -0.49 -11.05 2.45
CA ILE A 41 0.75 -11.06 1.69
C ILE A 41 0.72 -9.86 0.75
N ASP A 42 1.78 -9.07 0.73
CA ASP A 42 1.93 -7.95 -0.20
C ASP A 42 3.34 -7.91 -0.81
N MET A 43 3.49 -7.26 -1.97
CA MET A 43 4.78 -6.99 -2.61
C MET A 43 5.10 -5.49 -2.60
N CYS A 44 6.35 -5.17 -2.24
CA CYS A 44 6.87 -3.81 -2.25
C CYS A 44 8.39 -3.83 -2.44
N ARG A 45 8.98 -2.68 -2.77
CA ARG A 45 10.46 -2.52 -2.80
C ARG A 45 11.06 -2.45 -1.39
N GLY A 46 10.31 -1.97 -0.40
CA GLY A 46 10.74 -1.88 0.99
C GLY A 46 11.85 -0.84 1.27
N PRO A 47 12.46 -0.87 2.48
CA PRO A 47 12.19 -1.82 3.58
C PRO A 47 10.88 -1.52 4.33
N HIS A 48 10.30 -2.54 4.97
CA HIS A 48 9.18 -2.40 5.90
C HIS A 48 9.67 -2.34 7.35
N VAL A 49 8.80 -1.88 8.26
CA VAL A 49 9.09 -1.96 9.69
C VAL A 49 9.27 -3.42 10.13
N PRO A 50 10.20 -3.71 11.05
CA PRO A 50 10.47 -5.08 11.47
C PRO A 50 9.36 -5.67 12.36
N ASN A 51 8.49 -4.83 12.94
CA ASN A 51 7.40 -5.26 13.82
C ASN A 51 6.26 -4.22 13.85
N MET A 52 5.02 -4.67 14.00
CA MET A 52 3.82 -3.82 14.08
C MET A 52 3.79 -2.86 15.28
N ARG A 53 4.60 -3.09 16.32
CA ARG A 53 4.79 -2.16 17.45
C ARG A 53 5.31 -0.78 17.05
N PHE A 54 5.84 -0.63 15.83
CA PHE A 54 6.25 0.69 15.32
C PHE A 54 5.08 1.46 14.69
N CYS A 55 3.93 0.81 14.47
CA CYS A 55 2.77 1.35 13.77
C CYS A 55 1.63 1.74 14.72
N HIS A 56 1.92 2.29 15.90
CA HIS A 56 0.88 2.67 16.87
C HIS A 56 0.19 4.00 16.59
N HIS A 57 0.83 4.91 15.85
CA HIS A 57 0.36 6.29 15.71
C HIS A 57 0.03 6.61 14.26
N PHE A 58 -1.05 6.02 13.77
CA PHE A 58 -1.60 6.32 12.45
C PHE A 58 -3.07 6.72 12.52
N LYS A 59 -3.54 7.40 11.47
CA LYS A 59 -4.93 7.82 11.34
C LYS A 59 -5.35 7.69 9.88
N LEU A 60 -6.48 7.02 9.65
CA LEU A 60 -7.21 7.09 8.39
C LEU A 60 -7.85 8.47 8.25
N MET A 61 -7.76 9.01 7.06
CA MET A 61 -8.27 10.32 6.68
C MET A 61 -9.47 10.10 5.74
N LYS A 62 -9.65 10.95 4.73
CA LYS A 62 -10.65 10.78 3.68
C LYS A 62 -10.41 9.59 2.73
N THR A 63 -11.47 9.23 2.00
CA THR A 63 -11.42 8.41 0.79
C THR A 63 -11.58 9.28 -0.46
N ALA A 64 -11.17 8.76 -1.63
CA ALA A 64 -11.41 9.40 -2.93
C ALA A 64 -11.52 8.34 -4.04
N GLY A 65 -12.10 8.72 -5.18
CA GLY A 65 -11.96 7.94 -6.41
C GLY A 65 -10.56 8.10 -7.01
N ALA A 66 -10.03 7.03 -7.59
CA ALA A 66 -8.82 7.04 -8.41
C ALA A 66 -8.99 6.07 -9.57
N TYR A 67 -8.39 6.36 -10.71
CA TYR A 67 -8.46 5.44 -11.86
C TYR A 67 -7.15 4.66 -12.00
N TRP A 68 -7.25 3.41 -12.45
CA TRP A 68 -6.07 2.59 -12.72
C TRP A 68 -5.15 3.29 -13.73
N ARG A 69 -3.85 3.38 -13.41
CA ARG A 69 -2.85 4.17 -14.16
C ARG A 69 -3.19 5.65 -14.38
N GLY A 70 -4.18 6.19 -13.67
CA GLY A 70 -4.65 7.56 -13.86
C GLY A 70 -5.48 7.79 -15.13
N ASP A 71 -5.85 6.73 -15.84
CA ASP A 71 -6.68 6.81 -17.06
C ASP A 71 -8.16 6.66 -16.73
N SER A 72 -8.96 7.70 -16.99
CA SER A 72 -10.39 7.73 -16.71
C SER A 72 -11.22 6.70 -17.47
N ASN A 73 -10.68 6.08 -18.53
CA ASN A 73 -11.33 4.99 -19.24
C ASN A 73 -11.23 3.65 -18.49
N ASN A 74 -10.31 3.54 -17.53
CA ASN A 74 -10.15 2.33 -16.73
C ASN A 74 -11.15 2.27 -15.56
N LYS A 75 -11.20 1.10 -14.91
CA LYS A 75 -12.00 0.90 -13.69
C LYS A 75 -11.64 1.93 -12.61
N MET A 76 -12.67 2.59 -12.08
CA MET A 76 -12.55 3.43 -10.89
C MET A 76 -12.25 2.56 -9.66
N LEU A 77 -11.21 2.93 -8.94
CA LEU A 77 -10.74 2.37 -7.68
C LEU A 77 -11.02 3.33 -6.53
N GLN A 78 -11.02 2.80 -5.33
CA GLN A 78 -11.12 3.58 -4.10
C GLN A 78 -9.73 3.80 -3.52
N ARG A 79 -9.36 5.07 -3.34
CA ARG A 79 -8.13 5.48 -2.67
C ARG A 79 -8.45 5.83 -1.22
N ILE A 80 -7.81 5.15 -0.28
CA ILE A 80 -7.90 5.45 1.15
C ILE A 80 -6.65 6.25 1.54
N TYR A 81 -6.83 7.45 2.10
CA TYR A 81 -5.71 8.25 2.60
C TYR A 81 -5.48 7.98 4.09
N GLY A 82 -4.21 7.96 4.49
CA GLY A 82 -3.80 7.80 5.88
C GLY A 82 -2.52 8.59 6.17
N THR A 83 -2.22 8.75 7.44
CA THR A 83 -0.96 9.33 7.94
C THR A 83 -0.43 8.50 9.10
N ALA A 84 0.88 8.39 9.25
CA ALA A 84 1.54 7.66 10.33
C ALA A 84 2.73 8.48 10.85
N TRP A 85 2.99 8.40 12.15
CA TRP A 85 3.99 9.18 12.86
C TRP A 85 4.73 8.33 13.89
N ALA A 86 5.92 8.76 14.30
CA ALA A 86 6.73 8.05 15.29
C ALA A 86 6.13 8.07 16.71
N ASP A 87 5.40 9.14 17.06
CA ASP A 87 4.79 9.31 18.38
C ASP A 87 3.41 10.00 18.30
N LYS A 88 2.64 9.87 19.37
CA LYS A 88 1.29 10.46 19.51
C LYS A 88 1.30 11.99 19.46
N LYS A 89 2.36 12.63 19.96
CA LYS A 89 2.46 14.10 19.99
C LYS A 89 2.58 14.66 18.58
N ALA A 90 3.41 14.04 17.73
CA ALA A 90 3.59 14.41 16.34
C ALA A 90 2.30 14.20 15.51
N LEU A 91 1.62 13.06 15.71
CA LEU A 91 0.32 12.82 15.08
C LEU A 91 -0.71 13.89 15.49
N ASN A 92 -0.84 14.18 16.77
CA ASN A 92 -1.79 15.19 17.26
C ASN A 92 -1.45 16.59 16.74
N ALA A 93 -0.17 16.96 16.74
CA ALA A 93 0.29 18.23 16.20
C ALA A 93 -0.04 18.35 14.71
N TYR A 94 0.04 17.25 13.94
CA TYR A 94 -0.36 17.24 12.54
C TYR A 94 -1.88 17.39 12.35
N LEU A 95 -2.69 16.69 13.16
CA LEU A 95 -4.15 16.72 13.05
C LEU A 95 -4.75 18.07 13.48
N GLN A 96 -4.11 18.76 14.43
CA GLN A 96 -4.57 20.07 14.93
C GLN A 96 -4.21 21.25 14.02
N ARG A 97 -3.43 21.04 12.94
CA ARG A 97 -3.12 22.12 12.00
C ARG A 97 -4.40 22.63 11.32
N PRO A 98 -4.66 23.96 11.32
CA PRO A 98 -5.79 24.54 10.60
C PRO A 98 -5.81 24.07 9.14
N GLY A 99 -6.97 23.57 8.69
CA GLY A 99 -7.16 23.04 7.33
C GLY A 99 -7.00 21.52 7.18
N ARG A 100 -6.38 20.82 8.15
CA ARG A 100 -6.30 19.34 8.16
C ARG A 100 -7.53 18.67 8.76
N SER A 101 -8.21 19.32 9.72
CA SER A 101 -9.44 18.84 10.34
C SER A 101 -10.61 18.63 9.36
N ARG A 102 -10.57 19.26 8.17
CA ARG A 102 -11.56 19.07 7.10
C ARG A 102 -11.21 17.96 6.11
N GLN A 103 -10.01 17.39 6.20
CA GLN A 103 -9.52 16.33 5.30
C GLN A 103 -9.32 14.99 6.02
N ALA A 104 -9.49 14.98 7.35
CA ALA A 104 -9.49 13.79 8.21
C ALA A 104 -10.85 13.12 8.22
#